data_AF-A0A379W5V7-F1
#
_entry.id   AF-A0A379W5V7-F1
#
_cell.length_a   1.000
_cell.length_b   1.000
_cell.length_c   1.000
_cell.angle_alpha   90.00
_cell.angle_beta   90.00
_cell.angle_gamma   90.00
#
_symmetry.space_group_name_H-M   'P 1'
#
loop_
_entity.id
_entity.type
_entity.pdbx_description
1 polymer ?
#
loop_
_entity_poly.entity_id
_entity_poly.type
_entity_poly.pdbx_seq_one_letter_code
_entity_poly.pdbx_strand_id
1 'polypeptide(L)'
;MAPFKKLIGGWKFTPLSPEACRIEFQLDFEFTNKLIELAFGRIFKELASNMVQAFTVRAKEVYRADKLVVEVLMRCRKSSICSAVTLEEGATVEEAIRASGLLELRTDIDLAKNKVGIYSRPVKLTDTVQDGDRVEIYRPLIADPKALRRQRAEKSAGR
;
A
#
# COMPACT_ATOMS: atom_id res chain seq x y z
N MET A 1 -3.10 -45.27 -11.50
CA MET A 1 -2.95 -45.49 -10.04
C MET A 1 -2.41 -44.22 -9.43
N ALA A 2 -2.99 -43.74 -8.34
CA ALA A 2 -2.44 -42.60 -7.61
C ALA A 2 -1.08 -42.97 -7.01
N PRO A 3 -0.08 -42.07 -7.02
CA PRO A 3 1.25 -42.36 -6.48
C PRO A 3 1.24 -42.51 -4.94
N PHE A 4 0.17 -42.06 -4.28
CA PHE A 4 0.01 -42.08 -2.84
C PHE A 4 -0.97 -43.17 -2.40
N LYS A 5 -0.56 -43.94 -1.40
CA LYS A 5 -1.42 -44.83 -0.61
C LYS A 5 -2.11 -44.07 0.53
N LYS A 6 -1.44 -43.04 1.05
CA LYS A 6 -1.97 -42.08 2.03
C LYS A 6 -1.44 -40.69 1.70
N LEU A 7 -2.30 -39.68 1.80
CA LEU A 7 -1.91 -38.28 1.70
C LEU A 7 -2.91 -37.47 2.54
N ILE A 8 -2.46 -36.98 3.68
CA ILE A 8 -3.25 -36.20 4.63
C ILE A 8 -2.51 -34.90 4.87
N GLY A 9 -3.19 -33.78 4.63
CA GLY A 9 -2.66 -32.45 4.89
C GLY A 9 -3.52 -31.71 5.91
N GLY A 10 -2.88 -30.88 6.72
CA GLY A 10 -3.54 -30.03 7.69
C GLY A 10 -2.87 -28.65 7.76
N TRP A 11 -3.68 -27.63 8.06
CA TRP A 11 -3.20 -26.29 8.35
C TRP A 11 -3.34 -26.01 9.84
N LYS A 12 -2.28 -25.48 10.44
CA LYS A 12 -2.28 -24.98 11.82
C LYS A 12 -2.05 -23.47 11.81
N PHE A 13 -2.96 -22.75 12.45
CA PHE A 13 -2.90 -21.31 12.63
C PHE A 13 -2.57 -21.01 14.08
N THR A 14 -1.45 -20.34 14.32
CA THR A 14 -1.05 -19.91 15.65
C THR A 14 -1.11 -18.38 15.70
N PRO A 15 -2.00 -17.77 16.50
CA PRO A 15 -2.10 -16.31 16.59
C PRO A 15 -0.80 -15.72 17.15
N LEU A 16 -0.32 -14.63 16.54
CA LEU A 16 0.86 -13.87 16.98
C LEU A 16 0.46 -12.49 17.53
N SER A 17 -0.55 -11.87 16.91
CA SER A 17 -1.16 -10.60 17.33
C SER A 17 -2.61 -10.54 16.81
N PRO A 18 -3.38 -9.49 17.11
CA PRO A 18 -4.72 -9.30 16.52
C PRO A 18 -4.72 -9.22 14.98
N GLU A 19 -3.58 -8.87 14.38
CA GLU A 19 -3.44 -8.64 12.94
C GLU A 19 -2.49 -9.64 12.27
N ALA A 20 -1.91 -10.59 13.02
CA ALA A 20 -0.93 -11.53 12.48
C ALA A 20 -1.08 -12.94 13.08
N CYS A 21 -0.93 -13.95 12.24
CA CYS A 21 -0.81 -15.34 12.65
C CYS A 21 0.34 -16.04 11.94
N ARG A 22 0.91 -17.05 12.59
CA ARG A 22 1.83 -18.01 11.98
C ARG A 22 1.01 -19.14 11.36
N ILE A 23 1.33 -19.47 10.12
CA ILE A 23 0.77 -20.62 9.42
C ILE A 23 1.79 -21.74 9.34
N GLU A 24 1.34 -22.96 9.59
CA GLU A 24 2.12 -24.18 9.44
C GLU A 24 1.32 -25.17 8.61
N PHE A 25 1.92 -25.67 7.52
CA PHE A 25 1.36 -26.73 6.70
C PHE A 25 2.00 -28.06 7.12
N GLN A 26 1.18 -28.99 7.60
CA GLN A 26 1.60 -30.34 7.96
C GLN A 26 1.10 -31.31 6.90
N LEU A 27 1.98 -32.19 6.42
CA LEU A 27 1.66 -33.16 5.39
C LEU A 27 2.21 -34.53 5.75
N ASP A 28 1.31 -35.48 5.94
CA ASP A 28 1.59 -36.90 6.19
C ASP A 28 1.24 -37.70 4.93
N PHE A 29 2.20 -38.46 4.40
CA PHE A 29 1.97 -39.24 3.17
C PHE A 29 2.68 -40.59 3.19
N GLU A 30 2.18 -41.51 2.37
CA GLU A 30 2.75 -42.85 2.12
C GLU A 30 2.70 -43.12 0.62
N PHE A 31 3.83 -43.50 0.02
CA PHE A 31 3.92 -43.84 -1.40
C PHE A 31 3.59 -45.31 -1.66
N THR A 32 3.06 -45.59 -2.85
CA THR A 32 2.84 -46.97 -3.31
C THR A 32 4.12 -47.69 -3.73
N ASN A 33 5.21 -46.96 -4.05
CA ASN A 33 6.48 -47.56 -4.46
C ASN A 33 7.70 -46.73 -4.01
N LYS A 34 8.74 -47.42 -3.50
CA LYS A 34 10.02 -46.84 -3.05
C LYS A 34 10.76 -46.04 -4.13
N LEU A 35 10.60 -46.40 -5.40
CA LEU A 35 11.22 -45.64 -6.50
C LEU A 35 10.61 -44.23 -6.64
N ILE A 36 9.29 -44.12 -6.42
CA ILE A 36 8.55 -42.86 -6.45
C ILE A 36 8.91 -42.02 -5.23
N GLU A 37 9.02 -42.65 -4.05
CA GLU A 37 9.46 -41.99 -2.82
C GLU A 37 10.83 -41.29 -2.98
N LEU A 38 11.79 -41.98 -3.60
CA LEU A 38 13.15 -41.44 -3.83
C LEU A 38 13.17 -40.26 -4.81
N ALA A 39 12.29 -40.29 -5.82
CA ALA A 39 12.11 -39.18 -6.75
C ALA A 39 11.37 -38.00 -6.08
N PHE A 40 10.39 -38.29 -5.21
CA PHE A 40 9.55 -37.29 -4.58
C PHE A 40 10.29 -36.43 -3.56
N GLY A 41 11.26 -37.01 -2.84
CA GLY A 41 12.09 -36.24 -1.91
C GLY A 41 12.78 -35.02 -2.57
N ARG A 42 13.09 -35.09 -3.87
CA ARG A 42 13.72 -33.99 -4.61
C ARG A 42 12.76 -32.82 -4.89
N ILE A 43 11.46 -33.10 -5.01
CA ILE A 43 10.42 -32.10 -5.33
C ILE A 43 9.55 -31.70 -4.13
N PHE A 44 9.64 -32.44 -3.02
CA PHE A 44 8.82 -32.23 -1.82
C PHE A 44 8.90 -30.80 -1.29
N LYS A 45 10.13 -30.27 -1.19
CA LYS A 45 10.36 -28.90 -0.68
C LYS A 45 9.70 -27.85 -1.56
N GLU A 46 9.74 -28.03 -2.88
CA GLU A 46 9.14 -27.12 -3.84
C GLU A 46 7.62 -27.18 -3.80
N LEU A 47 7.04 -28.39 -3.72
CA LEU A 47 5.61 -28.58 -3.54
C LEU A 47 5.08 -27.91 -2.25
N ALA A 48 5.73 -28.17 -1.11
CA ALA A 48 5.34 -27.57 0.17
C ALA A 48 5.45 -26.04 0.14
N SER A 49 6.52 -25.52 -0.46
CA SER A 49 6.71 -24.07 -0.66
C SER A 49 5.60 -23.47 -1.52
N ASN A 50 5.24 -24.11 -2.64
CA ASN A 50 4.20 -23.63 -3.54
C ASN A 50 2.83 -23.59 -2.85
N MET A 51 2.51 -24.59 -2.00
CA MET A 51 1.27 -24.62 -1.21
C MET A 51 1.22 -23.46 -0.19
N VAL A 52 2.31 -23.23 0.55
CA VAL A 52 2.40 -22.11 1.51
C VAL A 52 2.31 -20.76 0.80
N GLN A 53 2.98 -20.62 -0.35
CA GLN A 53 2.90 -19.40 -1.15
C GLN A 53 1.49 -19.15 -1.69
N ALA A 54 0.85 -20.15 -2.30
CA ALA A 54 -0.51 -20.03 -2.80
C ALA A 54 -1.49 -19.66 -1.69
N PHE A 55 -1.35 -20.26 -0.51
CA PHE A 55 -2.16 -19.91 0.66
C PHE A 55 -1.91 -18.46 1.09
N THR A 56 -0.66 -18.03 1.17
CA THR A 56 -0.29 -16.65 1.55
C THR A 56 -0.84 -15.63 0.56
N VAL A 57 -0.76 -15.92 -0.75
CA VAL A 57 -1.35 -15.06 -1.81
C VAL A 57 -2.85 -14.97 -1.63
N ARG A 58 -3.54 -16.10 -1.45
CA ARG A 58 -5.00 -16.09 -1.27
C ARG A 58 -5.42 -15.40 0.02
N ALA A 59 -4.66 -15.57 1.11
CA ALA A 59 -4.91 -14.88 2.36
C ALA A 59 -4.79 -13.36 2.19
N LYS A 60 -3.83 -12.87 1.40
CA LYS A 60 -3.73 -11.44 1.06
C LYS A 60 -4.89 -10.94 0.21
N GLU A 61 -5.53 -11.79 -0.58
CA GLU A 61 -6.71 -11.39 -1.36
C GLU A 61 -7.99 -11.39 -0.53
N VAL A 62 -8.17 -12.41 0.32
CA VAL A 62 -9.39 -12.61 1.13
C VAL A 62 -9.39 -11.74 2.38
N TYR A 63 -8.23 -11.61 3.01
CA TYR A 63 -8.02 -10.81 4.22
C TYR A 63 -7.16 -9.60 3.92
N ARG A 64 -7.16 -9.12 2.67
CA ARG A 64 -6.78 -7.74 2.41
C ARG A 64 -7.63 -6.92 3.36
N ALA A 65 -6.99 -6.13 4.22
CA ALA A 65 -7.76 -5.30 5.10
C ALA A 65 -8.65 -4.44 4.19
N ASP A 66 -9.97 -4.45 4.43
CA ASP A 66 -10.88 -3.43 3.88
C ASP A 66 -10.40 -2.02 4.27
N LYS A 67 -9.40 -1.93 5.16
CA LYS A 67 -8.76 -0.74 5.62
C LYS A 67 -7.45 -0.46 4.89
N LEU A 68 -7.40 0.65 4.20
CA LEU A 68 -6.22 1.26 3.59
C LEU A 68 -5.49 2.12 4.63
N VAL A 69 -4.18 1.98 4.73
CA VAL A 69 -3.33 2.89 5.51
C VAL A 69 -2.67 3.88 4.55
N VAL A 70 -3.00 5.15 4.67
CA VAL A 70 -2.54 6.22 3.78
C VAL A 70 -1.80 7.28 4.59
N GLU A 71 -0.69 7.78 4.06
CA GLU A 71 0.03 8.92 4.64
C GLU A 71 -0.42 10.22 3.99
N VAL A 72 -0.83 11.22 4.77
CA VAL A 72 -1.12 12.57 4.26
C VAL A 72 -0.03 13.52 4.73
N LEU A 73 0.63 14.16 3.76
CA LEU A 73 1.78 15.03 3.97
C LEU A 73 1.53 16.44 3.45
N MET A 74 1.86 17.42 4.29
CA MET A 74 1.95 18.83 3.88
C MET A 74 3.30 19.42 4.26
N ARG A 75 3.97 20.04 3.29
CA ARG A 75 5.22 20.77 3.52
C ARG A 75 4.92 22.22 3.92
N CYS A 76 5.20 22.59 5.17
CA CYS A 76 5.25 23.97 5.61
C CYS A 76 6.70 24.51 5.52
N ARG A 77 6.88 25.84 5.52
CA ARG A 77 8.22 26.48 5.42
C ARG A 77 9.14 26.17 6.59
N LYS A 78 8.58 25.86 7.76
CA LYS A 78 9.34 25.63 9.01
C LYS A 78 9.41 24.15 9.42
N SER A 79 8.41 23.35 9.06
CA SER A 79 8.32 21.92 9.37
C SER A 79 7.41 21.22 8.36
N SER A 80 7.53 19.90 8.21
CA SER A 80 6.55 19.11 7.45
C SER A 80 5.64 18.39 8.44
N ILE A 81 4.35 18.32 8.13
CA ILE A 81 3.38 17.54 8.90
C ILE A 81 3.06 16.29 8.07
N CYS A 82 3.13 15.12 8.71
CA CYS A 82 2.73 13.84 8.14
C CYS A 82 1.78 13.17 9.13
N SER A 83 0.62 12.73 8.65
CA SER A 83 -0.38 12.01 9.45
C SER A 83 -0.73 10.72 8.73
N ALA A 84 -0.64 9.58 9.42
CA ALA A 84 -1.09 8.29 8.90
C ALA A 84 -2.57 8.11 9.26
N VAL A 85 -3.40 7.79 8.26
CA VAL A 85 -4.84 7.58 8.41
C VAL A 85 -5.23 6.21 7.93
N THR A 86 -6.22 5.62 8.60
CA THR A 86 -6.82 4.34 8.22
C THR A 86 -8.21 4.62 7.66
N LEU A 87 -8.45 4.21 6.42
CA LEU A 87 -9.67 4.48 5.65
C LEU A 87 -10.22 3.19 5.07
N GLU A 88 -11.49 3.13 4.69
CA GLU A 88 -12.04 1.96 4.00
C GLU A 88 -11.61 1.92 2.51
N GLU A 89 -11.64 0.73 1.90
CA GLU A 89 -11.27 0.54 0.49
C GLU A 89 -12.22 1.33 -0.43
N GLY A 90 -11.64 1.96 -1.45
CA GLY A 90 -12.38 2.87 -2.32
C GLY A 90 -12.55 4.29 -1.76
N ALA A 91 -11.98 4.59 -0.59
CA ALA A 91 -11.89 5.96 -0.10
C ALA A 91 -11.19 6.88 -1.11
N THR A 92 -11.60 8.14 -1.10
CA THR A 92 -11.09 9.19 -1.98
C THR A 92 -9.94 9.96 -1.35
N VAL A 93 -9.15 10.63 -2.20
CA VAL A 93 -8.11 11.56 -1.74
C VAL A 93 -8.68 12.64 -0.81
N GLU A 94 -9.90 13.12 -1.07
CA GLU A 94 -10.57 14.08 -0.20
C GLU A 94 -10.84 13.53 1.20
N GLU A 95 -11.40 12.33 1.29
CA GLU A 95 -11.68 11.66 2.56
C GLU A 95 -10.41 11.41 3.35
N ALA A 96 -9.32 11.01 2.67
CA ALA A 96 -8.01 10.86 3.30
C ALA A 96 -7.52 12.16 3.94
N ILE A 97 -7.63 13.29 3.22
CA ILE A 97 -7.21 14.59 3.74
C ILE A 97 -8.11 15.03 4.91
N ARG A 98 -9.43 14.82 4.83
CA ARG A 98 -10.34 15.12 5.94
C ARG A 98 -10.02 14.29 7.18
N ALA A 99 -9.84 12.98 7.02
CA ALA A 99 -9.50 12.06 8.11
C ALA A 99 -8.14 12.38 8.76
N SER A 100 -7.22 13.00 8.03
CA SER A 100 -5.90 13.35 8.55
C SER A 100 -5.92 14.46 9.60
N GLY A 101 -7.03 15.20 9.73
CA GLY A 101 -7.16 16.35 10.63
C GLY A 101 -6.33 17.57 10.20
N LEU A 102 -5.63 17.51 9.06
CA LEU A 102 -4.77 18.61 8.60
C LEU A 102 -5.55 19.89 8.31
N LEU A 103 -6.81 19.77 7.87
CA LEU A 103 -7.70 20.93 7.62
C LEU A 103 -7.99 21.73 8.90
N GLU A 104 -8.06 21.05 10.04
CA GLU A 104 -8.29 21.68 11.34
C GLU A 104 -7.00 22.28 11.91
N LEU A 105 -5.87 21.60 11.70
CA LEU A 105 -4.56 22.05 12.14
C LEU A 105 -4.04 23.26 11.36
N ARG A 106 -4.50 23.46 10.11
CA ARG A 106 -4.00 24.48 9.20
C ARG A 106 -5.12 25.16 8.43
N THR A 107 -5.40 26.41 8.82
CA THR A 107 -6.39 27.28 8.18
C THR A 107 -5.96 27.82 6.82
N ASP A 108 -4.71 27.60 6.38
CA ASP A 108 -4.19 28.01 5.08
C ASP A 108 -4.36 26.94 3.98
N ILE A 109 -4.99 25.81 4.29
CA ILE A 109 -5.34 24.78 3.30
C ILE A 109 -6.71 25.11 2.72
N ASP A 110 -6.76 25.32 1.41
CA ASP A 110 -7.98 25.51 0.64
C ASP A 110 -8.03 24.44 -0.47
N LEU A 111 -8.80 23.38 -0.26
CA LEU A 111 -8.89 22.26 -1.20
C LEU A 111 -9.36 22.67 -2.61
N ALA A 112 -10.04 23.82 -2.76
CA ALA A 112 -10.43 24.33 -4.07
C ALA A 112 -9.25 24.94 -4.84
N LYS A 113 -8.18 25.36 -4.15
CA LYS A 113 -7.01 26.03 -4.75
C LYS A 113 -5.74 25.21 -4.68
N ASN A 114 -5.59 24.38 -3.66
CA ASN A 114 -4.42 23.55 -3.46
C ASN A 114 -4.39 22.41 -4.48
N LYS A 115 -3.23 22.21 -5.11
CA LYS A 115 -3.00 21.01 -5.91
C LYS A 115 -2.69 19.86 -4.97
N VAL A 116 -3.25 18.68 -5.27
CA VAL A 116 -2.96 17.45 -4.54
C VAL A 116 -2.26 16.46 -5.46
N GLY A 117 -1.44 15.60 -4.87
CA GLY A 117 -0.73 14.56 -5.60
C GLY A 117 -0.53 13.30 -4.78
N ILE A 118 -0.26 12.18 -5.44
CA ILE A 118 0.20 10.94 -4.82
C ILE A 118 1.59 10.68 -5.36
N TYR A 119 2.61 10.56 -4.49
CA TYR A 119 4.02 10.36 -4.90
C TYR A 119 4.49 11.31 -6.03
N SER A 120 4.30 12.63 -5.87
CA SER A 120 4.62 13.64 -6.90
C SER A 120 3.79 13.60 -8.19
N ARG A 121 2.82 12.68 -8.32
CA ARG A 121 1.88 12.64 -9.44
C ARG A 121 0.62 13.44 -9.09
N PRO A 122 0.21 14.44 -9.89
CA PRO A 122 -1.03 15.19 -9.64
C PRO A 122 -2.26 14.29 -9.79
N VAL A 123 -3.19 14.39 -8.84
CA VAL A 123 -4.46 13.63 -8.80
C VAL A 123 -5.62 14.57 -8.51
N LYS A 124 -6.85 14.09 -8.71
CA LYS A 124 -8.07 14.80 -8.31
C LYS A 124 -8.48 14.37 -6.90
N LEU A 125 -9.25 15.22 -6.23
CA LEU A 125 -9.84 14.93 -4.93
C LEU A 125 -10.77 13.71 -4.95
N THR A 126 -11.39 13.44 -6.10
CA THR A 126 -12.30 12.30 -6.34
C THR A 126 -11.59 11.00 -6.66
N ASP A 127 -10.27 11.02 -6.90
CA ASP A 127 -9.53 9.80 -7.21
C ASP A 127 -9.44 8.94 -5.95
N THR A 128 -9.49 7.62 -6.11
CA THR A 128 -9.40 6.67 -4.99
C THR A 128 -7.97 6.50 -4.54
N VAL A 129 -7.75 6.39 -3.23
CA VAL A 129 -6.45 6.07 -2.65
C VAL A 129 -6.23 4.56 -2.55
N GLN A 130 -4.98 4.13 -2.54
CA GLN A 130 -4.57 2.74 -2.31
C GLN A 130 -3.79 2.61 -1.00
N ASP A 131 -3.70 1.38 -0.50
CA ASP A 131 -2.92 1.08 0.71
C ASP A 131 -1.44 1.44 0.50
N GLY A 132 -0.87 2.18 1.45
CA GLY A 132 0.49 2.70 1.38
C GLY A 132 0.66 3.95 0.51
N ASP A 133 -0.41 4.55 -0.01
CA ASP A 133 -0.30 5.81 -0.74
C ASP A 133 0.16 6.95 0.16
N ARG A 134 0.91 7.87 -0.43
CA ARG A 134 1.26 9.14 0.20
C ARG A 134 0.62 10.30 -0.55
N VAL A 135 -0.43 10.84 0.04
CA VAL A 135 -1.16 12.03 -0.44
C VAL A 135 -0.40 13.29 -0.02
N GLU A 136 0.00 14.10 -0.99
CA GLU A 136 0.73 15.35 -0.81
C GLU A 136 -0.16 16.56 -1.12
N ILE A 137 -0.27 17.49 -0.18
CA ILE A 137 -0.99 18.76 -0.37
C ILE A 137 0.03 19.86 -0.72
N TYR A 138 -0.01 20.35 -1.97
CA TYR A 138 0.88 21.42 -2.42
C TYR A 138 0.31 22.79 -2.09
N ARG A 139 1.19 23.73 -1.74
CA ARG A 139 0.81 25.13 -1.52
C ARG A 139 0.52 25.84 -2.84
N PRO A 140 -0.46 26.76 -2.88
CA PRO A 140 -0.70 27.59 -4.05
C PRO A 140 0.56 28.40 -4.38
N LEU A 141 0.92 28.46 -5.66
CA LEU A 141 2.03 29.31 -6.10
C LEU A 141 1.58 30.77 -5.99
N ILE A 142 2.31 31.56 -5.20
CA ILE A 142 1.98 32.98 -4.93
C ILE A 142 2.29 33.88 -6.16
N ALA A 143 2.86 33.35 -7.25
CA ALA A 143 3.00 34.10 -8.50
C ALA A 143 3.23 33.19 -9.71
N ASP A 144 2.67 33.57 -10.85
CA ASP A 144 3.00 33.03 -12.16
C ASP A 144 4.51 33.21 -12.44
N PRO A 145 5.30 32.12 -12.59
CA PRO A 145 6.73 32.19 -12.89
C PRO A 145 7.05 33.00 -14.16
N LYS A 146 6.10 33.09 -15.10
CA LYS A 146 6.25 33.84 -16.35
C LYS A 146 6.17 35.36 -16.13
N ALA A 147 5.28 35.81 -15.25
CA ALA A 147 5.15 37.22 -14.87
C ALA A 147 6.39 37.73 -14.13
N LEU A 148 6.95 36.93 -13.21
CA LEU A 148 8.19 37.25 -12.50
C LEU A 148 9.42 37.25 -13.43
N ARG A 149 9.48 36.34 -14.42
CA ARG A 149 10.55 36.35 -15.44
C ARG A 149 10.41 37.55 -16.37
N ARG A 150 9.19 37.93 -16.78
CA ARG A 150 8.94 39.11 -17.62
C ARG A 150 9.36 40.41 -16.91
N GLN A 151 8.95 40.62 -15.65
CA GLN A 151 9.35 41.80 -14.88
C GLN A 151 10.86 41.89 -14.62
N ARG A 152 11.55 40.74 -14.51
CA ARG A 152 13.02 40.72 -14.37
C ARG A 152 13.73 41.03 -15.69
N ALA A 153 13.20 40.57 -16.83
CA ALA A 153 13.74 40.92 -18.14
C ALA A 153 13.56 42.43 -18.45
N GLU A 154 12.40 42.99 -18.11
CA GLU A 154 12.10 44.41 -18.32
C GLU A 154 12.98 45.34 -17.47
N LYS A 155 13.31 44.95 -16.22
CA LYS A 155 14.22 45.72 -15.35
C LYS A 155 15.70 45.66 -15.77
N SER A 156 16.10 44.63 -16.51
CA SER A 156 17.49 44.48 -17.00
C SER A 156 17.73 45.17 -18.34
N ALA A 157 16.67 45.50 -19.10
CA ALA A 157 16.77 46.17 -20.40
C ALA A 157 16.68 47.70 -20.32
N GLY A 158 16.47 48.26 -19.13
CA GLY A 158 16.34 49.70 -18.86
C GLY A 158 17.55 50.34 -18.18
N ARG A 159 18.77 49.79 -18.35
CA ARG A 159 20.02 50.41 -17.88
C ARG A 159 21.00 50.58 -19.02
#